data_AF-A0A914G8J6-F1
#
_entry.id   AF-A0A914G8J6-F1
#
_cell.length_a   1.000
_cell.length_b   1.000
_cell.length_c   1.000
_cell.angle_alpha   90.00
_cell.angle_beta   90.00
_cell.angle_gamma   90.00
#
_symmetry.space_group_name_H-M   'P 1'
#
loop_
_entity.id
_entity.type
_entity.pdbx_description
1 polymer ?
#
loop_
_entity_poly.entity_id
_entity_poly.type
_entity_poly.pdbx_seq_one_letter_code
_entity_poly.pdbx_strand_id
1 'polypeptide(L)'
;MDFDLKNKSNWDPLFSTPRHDLSSIQPTELTYIAVNEDIIVELRSNLEREIKLKFDEARRHAIPQWNLMASRALREILSEGSAGSGFDFDIEHRLGQTLNSYKVTVVAFQSPYISRQNLIQEVLKTNMHINSNKNAQFALSIHIQPFVNNLISCSVAIASLLPKHL
;
A
#
# COMPACT_ATOMS: atom_id res chain seq x y z
N MET A 1 37.55 -24.88 30.83
CA MET A 1 36.09 -24.86 30.63
C MET A 1 35.73 -26.15 29.93
N ASP A 2 34.99 -27.03 30.61
CA ASP A 2 34.59 -28.33 30.09
C ASP A 2 33.17 -28.20 29.51
N PHE A 3 33.02 -28.32 28.20
CA PHE A 3 31.74 -28.22 27.49
C PHE A 3 31.16 -29.62 27.28
N ASP A 4 30.80 -30.28 28.38
CA ASP A 4 30.14 -31.58 28.31
C ASP A 4 28.63 -31.43 28.12
N LEU A 5 28.20 -31.47 26.86
CA LEU A 5 26.79 -31.40 26.44
C LEU A 5 25.97 -32.64 26.86
N LYS A 6 26.60 -33.70 27.39
CA LYS A 6 25.92 -34.92 27.85
C LYS A 6 25.58 -34.87 29.34
N ASN A 7 26.19 -33.96 30.09
CA ASN A 7 25.93 -33.82 31.52
C ASN A 7 24.61 -33.06 31.77
N LYS A 8 23.51 -33.81 31.80
CA LYS A 8 22.15 -33.29 32.02
C LYS A 8 21.94 -32.59 33.38
N SER A 9 22.82 -32.79 34.37
CA SER A 9 22.71 -32.11 35.67
C SER A 9 23.02 -30.61 35.61
N ASN A 10 23.68 -30.16 34.54
CA ASN A 10 23.97 -28.75 34.31
C ASN A 10 22.90 -28.04 33.47
N TRP A 11 21.80 -28.73 33.13
CA TRP A 11 20.73 -28.23 32.27
C TRP A 11 19.37 -28.43 32.94
N ASP A 12 18.63 -27.35 33.15
CA ASP A 12 17.22 -27.45 33.52
C ASP A 12 16.40 -27.87 32.29
N PRO A 13 15.48 -28.84 32.40
CA PRO A 13 14.58 -29.17 31.30
C PRO A 13 13.67 -27.98 30.99
N LEU A 14 13.60 -27.59 29.72
CA LEU A 14 12.71 -26.50 29.27
C LEU A 14 11.23 -26.76 29.64
N PHE A 15 10.86 -28.04 29.75
CA PHE A 15 9.51 -28.50 30.11
C PHE A 15 9.57 -29.58 31.19
N SER A 16 9.83 -29.19 32.44
CA SER A 16 9.74 -30.08 33.60
C SER A 16 8.30 -30.19 34.08
N THR A 17 7.67 -31.36 33.91
CA THR A 17 6.29 -31.73 34.29
C THR A 17 5.16 -30.92 33.62
N PRO A 18 3.98 -31.51 33.32
CA PRO A 18 2.85 -30.73 32.83
C PRO A 18 2.42 -29.76 33.94
N ARG A 19 2.80 -28.50 33.81
CA ARG A 19 2.33 -27.44 34.71
C ARG A 19 0.81 -27.45 34.66
N HIS A 20 0.19 -27.51 35.85
CA HIS A 20 -1.27 -27.41 36.03
C HIS A 20 -1.87 -26.30 35.17
N ASP A 21 -3.08 -26.57 34.67
CA ASP A 21 -3.98 -25.72 33.87
C ASP A 21 -3.56 -24.24 33.88
N LEU A 22 -2.71 -23.88 32.91
CA LEU A 22 -2.40 -22.50 32.63
C LEU A 22 -3.74 -21.87 32.21
N SER A 23 -4.36 -21.08 33.11
CA SER A 23 -5.54 -20.32 32.75
C SER A 23 -5.13 -19.32 31.68
N SER A 24 -5.42 -19.65 30.42
CA SER A 24 -5.13 -18.75 29.32
C SER A 24 -6.12 -17.60 29.38
N ILE A 25 -5.61 -16.37 29.28
CA ILE A 25 -6.44 -15.20 29.00
C ILE A 25 -6.95 -15.18 27.55
N GLN A 26 -6.47 -16.12 26.72
CA GLN A 26 -6.89 -16.25 25.33
C GLN A 26 -8.31 -16.83 25.28
N PRO A 27 -9.24 -16.21 24.55
CA PRO A 27 -10.57 -16.76 24.30
C PRO A 27 -10.48 -18.15 23.67
N THR A 28 -11.46 -19.01 23.96
CA THR A 28 -11.57 -20.35 23.37
C THR A 28 -11.71 -20.31 21.85
N GLU A 29 -12.32 -19.24 21.32
CA GLU A 29 -12.52 -19.02 19.89
C GLU A 29 -12.18 -17.57 19.51
N LEU A 30 -11.56 -17.40 18.34
CA LEU A 30 -11.25 -16.08 17.77
C LEU A 30 -12.34 -15.71 16.76
N THR A 31 -13.17 -14.72 17.08
CA THR A 31 -14.16 -14.18 16.15
C THR A 31 -13.51 -13.11 15.28
N TYR A 32 -13.37 -13.38 13.99
CA TYR A 32 -12.92 -12.41 13.01
C TYR A 32 -14.09 -11.78 12.29
N ILE A 33 -14.12 -10.44 12.23
CA ILE A 33 -15.16 -9.69 11.54
C ILE A 33 -14.61 -9.27 10.17
N ALA A 34 -15.34 -9.64 9.12
CA ALA A 34 -15.05 -9.20 7.76
C ALA A 34 -15.40 -7.71 7.62
N VAL A 35 -14.60 -6.98 6.85
CA VAL A 35 -14.86 -5.57 6.55
C VAL A 35 -15.96 -5.47 5.51
N ASN A 36 -16.88 -4.51 5.67
CA ASN A 36 -17.92 -4.25 4.69
C ASN A 36 -17.33 -3.63 3.42
N GLU A 37 -17.55 -4.26 2.26
CA GLU A 37 -17.09 -3.82 0.94
C GLU A 37 -17.59 -2.41 0.56
N ASP A 38 -18.81 -2.03 0.93
CA ASP A 38 -19.33 -0.70 0.63
C ASP A 38 -18.49 0.40 1.30
N ILE A 39 -18.03 0.15 2.52
CA ILE A 39 -17.15 1.04 3.28
C ILE A 39 -15.79 1.15 2.59
N ILE A 40 -15.27 0.04 2.03
CA ILE A 40 -14.01 0.03 1.29
C ILE A 40 -14.11 0.88 0.02
N VAL A 41 -15.20 0.73 -0.74
CA VAL A 41 -15.44 1.49 -1.97
C VAL A 41 -15.56 2.98 -1.67
N GLU A 42 -16.30 3.35 -0.63
CA GLU A 42 -16.48 4.73 -0.18
C GLU A 42 -15.14 5.33 0.28
N LEU A 43 -14.42 4.64 1.17
CA LEU A 43 -13.14 5.09 1.70
C LEU A 43 -12.12 5.33 0.59
N ARG A 44 -12.00 4.41 -0.35
CA ARG A 44 -11.11 4.54 -1.51
C ARG A 44 -11.45 5.78 -2.34
N SER A 45 -12.73 5.99 -2.63
CA SER A 45 -13.19 7.12 -3.45
C SER A 45 -12.93 8.46 -2.74
N ASN A 46 -13.16 8.50 -1.43
CA ASN A 46 -12.86 9.66 -0.59
C ASN A 46 -11.35 9.95 -0.52
N LEU A 47 -10.52 8.93 -0.33
CA LEU A 47 -9.05 9.08 -0.30
C LEU A 47 -8.49 9.56 -1.65
N GLU A 48 -8.95 8.99 -2.77
CA GLU A 48 -8.51 9.43 -4.10
C GLU A 48 -8.85 10.90 -4.34
N ARG A 49 -10.05 11.32 -3.96
CA ARG A 49 -10.48 12.71 -4.07
C ARG A 49 -9.63 13.64 -3.19
N GLU A 50 -9.44 13.27 -1.93
CA GLU A 50 -8.71 14.11 -0.97
C GLU A 50 -7.22 14.22 -1.30
N ILE A 51 -6.60 13.12 -1.74
CA ILE A 51 -5.20 13.12 -2.19
C ILE A 51 -5.03 13.96 -3.44
N LYS A 52 -5.93 13.86 -4.42
CA LYS A 52 -5.88 14.72 -5.63
C LYS A 52 -6.01 16.19 -5.25
N LEU A 53 -6.97 16.54 -4.40
CA LEU A 53 -7.12 17.92 -3.92
C LEU A 53 -5.84 18.43 -3.24
N LYS A 54 -5.24 17.65 -2.35
CA LYS A 54 -4.01 18.05 -1.64
C LYS A 54 -2.78 18.08 -2.55
N PHE A 55 -2.72 17.20 -3.53
CA PHE A 55 -1.68 17.20 -4.56
C PHE A 55 -1.77 18.46 -5.43
N ASP A 56 -2.99 18.84 -5.82
CA ASP A 56 -3.27 20.04 -6.63
C ASP A 56 -2.93 21.31 -5.82
N GLU A 57 -3.32 21.38 -4.55
CA GLU A 57 -2.98 22.49 -3.63
C GLU A 57 -1.48 22.65 -3.41
N ALA A 58 -0.74 21.53 -3.30
CA ALA A 58 0.70 21.56 -3.05
C ALA A 58 1.51 21.97 -4.30
N ARG A 59 0.93 21.88 -5.49
CA ARG A 59 1.62 22.12 -6.75
C ARG A 59 1.76 23.62 -7.01
N ARG A 60 3.01 24.08 -7.15
CA ARG A 60 3.33 25.50 -7.47
C ARG A 60 3.26 25.85 -8.97
N HIS A 61 3.04 24.85 -9.82
CA HIS A 61 3.13 24.98 -11.28
C HIS A 61 1.74 25.03 -11.94
N ALA A 62 1.58 24.39 -13.12
CA ALA A 62 0.30 24.31 -13.81
C ALA A 62 -0.67 23.35 -13.10
N ILE A 63 -1.97 23.60 -13.26
CA ILE A 63 -3.04 22.69 -12.81
C ILE A 63 -2.77 21.29 -13.38
N PRO A 64 -2.68 20.25 -12.54
CA PRO A 64 -2.34 18.92 -13.00
C PRO A 64 -3.50 18.33 -13.83
N GLN A 65 -3.13 17.72 -14.95
CA GLN A 65 -4.08 17.02 -15.82
C GLN A 65 -4.18 15.57 -15.38
N TRP A 66 -5.31 15.19 -14.77
CA TRP A 66 -5.53 13.83 -14.29
C TRP A 66 -5.96 12.89 -15.43
N ASN A 67 -5.13 11.91 -15.77
CA ASN A 67 -5.40 10.92 -16.81
C ASN A 67 -6.24 9.75 -16.25
N LEU A 68 -7.50 9.68 -16.68
CA LEU A 68 -8.45 8.67 -16.21
C LEU A 68 -8.10 7.25 -16.68
N MET A 69 -7.64 7.09 -17.93
CA MET A 69 -7.28 5.78 -18.47
C MET A 69 -6.09 5.18 -17.70
N ALA A 70 -5.07 5.99 -17.46
CA ALA A 70 -3.92 5.58 -16.66
C ALA A 70 -4.29 5.27 -15.21
N SER A 71 -5.20 6.04 -14.61
CA SER A 71 -5.69 5.78 -13.25
C SER A 71 -6.45 4.45 -13.15
N ARG A 72 -7.21 4.09 -14.20
CA ARG A 72 -7.89 2.78 -14.30
C ARG A 72 -6.89 1.64 -14.47
N ALA A 73 -5.95 1.77 -15.39
CA ALA A 73 -4.89 0.76 -15.59
C ALA A 73 -4.06 0.53 -14.31
N LEU A 74 -3.69 1.61 -13.60
CA LEU A 74 -3.02 1.50 -12.29
C LEU A 74 -3.87 0.73 -11.28
N ARG A 75 -5.19 0.92 -11.26
CA ARG A 75 -6.08 0.20 -10.35
C ARG A 75 -6.05 -1.31 -10.59
N GLU A 76 -6.11 -1.72 -11.85
CA GLU A 76 -6.04 -3.12 -12.26
C GLU A 76 -4.69 -3.72 -11.82
N ILE A 77 -3.58 -3.05 -12.14
CA ILE A 77 -2.23 -3.48 -11.73
C ILE A 77 -2.12 -3.60 -10.20
N LEU A 78 -2.62 -2.60 -9.45
CA LEU A 78 -2.58 -2.62 -7.98
C LEU A 78 -3.42 -3.76 -7.38
N SER A 79 -4.57 -4.09 -7.99
CA SER A 79 -5.43 -5.17 -7.51
C SER A 79 -4.83 -6.56 -7.70
N GLU A 80 -3.94 -6.72 -8.68
CA GLU A 80 -3.23 -7.98 -8.89
C GLU A 80 -2.02 -8.13 -7.94
N GLY A 81 -1.31 -7.03 -7.66
CA GLY A 81 -0.11 -7.04 -6.82
C GLY A 81 -0.35 -7.21 -5.32
N SER A 82 -1.55 -6.92 -4.83
CA SER A 82 -1.90 -7.03 -3.40
C SER A 82 -2.02 -8.47 -2.88
N ALA A 83 -1.96 -9.48 -3.77
CA ALA A 83 -2.05 -10.90 -3.45
C ALA A 83 -0.77 -11.53 -2.86
N GLY A 84 0.15 -10.72 -2.33
CA GLY A 84 1.30 -11.19 -1.54
C GLY A 84 2.68 -11.12 -2.23
N SER A 85 2.77 -10.60 -3.46
CA SER A 85 4.04 -10.51 -4.21
C SER A 85 4.85 -9.22 -3.94
N GLY A 86 4.33 -8.28 -3.13
CA GLY A 86 4.95 -6.97 -2.95
C GLY A 86 4.79 -6.07 -4.18
N PHE A 87 5.14 -4.79 -4.04
CA PHE A 87 5.13 -3.86 -5.17
C PHE A 87 6.33 -4.12 -6.07
N ASP A 88 6.05 -4.76 -7.21
CA ASP A 88 7.07 -5.07 -8.20
C ASP A 88 7.48 -3.82 -8.99
N PHE A 89 8.74 -3.80 -9.45
CA PHE A 89 9.25 -2.81 -10.40
C PHE A 89 8.51 -2.85 -11.75
N ASP A 90 7.68 -3.87 -11.97
CA ASP A 90 6.90 -4.06 -13.20
C ASP A 90 5.73 -3.07 -13.36
N ILE A 91 5.30 -2.33 -12.33
CA ILE A 91 4.17 -1.39 -12.48
C ILE A 91 4.44 -0.34 -13.56
N GLU A 92 5.64 0.25 -13.56
CA GLU A 92 6.00 1.26 -14.56
C GLU A 92 6.05 0.65 -15.97
N HIS A 93 6.60 -0.55 -16.08
CA HIS A 93 6.72 -1.26 -17.35
C HIS A 93 5.34 -1.69 -17.89
N ARG A 94 4.50 -2.33 -17.07
CA ARG A 94 3.11 -2.69 -17.40
C ARG A 94 2.28 -1.48 -17.79
N LEU A 95 2.36 -0.39 -17.01
CA LEU A 95 1.65 0.83 -17.34
C LEU A 95 2.18 1.46 -18.64
N GLY A 96 3.48 1.42 -18.86
CA GLY A 96 4.14 1.88 -20.08
C GLY A 96 3.72 1.09 -21.33
N GLN A 97 3.55 -0.23 -21.22
CA GLN A 97 3.03 -1.08 -22.30
C GLN A 97 1.58 -0.75 -22.64
N THR A 98 0.74 -0.51 -21.63
CA THR A 98 -0.66 -0.08 -21.84
C THR A 98 -0.74 1.32 -22.44
N LEU A 99 0.19 2.21 -22.07
CA LEU A 99 0.22 3.62 -22.47
C LEU A 99 1.40 3.93 -23.40
N ASN A 100 1.53 3.18 -24.50
CA ASN A 100 2.68 3.27 -25.42
C ASN A 100 3.01 4.69 -25.92
N SER A 101 2.01 5.58 -26.00
CA SER A 101 2.18 6.99 -26.41
C SER A 101 2.82 7.90 -25.35
N TYR A 102 3.04 7.40 -24.13
CA TYR A 102 3.58 8.16 -23.00
C TYR A 102 4.92 7.59 -22.53
N LYS A 103 5.81 8.49 -22.11
CA LYS A 103 6.88 8.17 -21.17
C LYS A 103 6.30 8.20 -19.77
N VAL A 104 6.36 7.07 -19.09
CA VAL A 104 5.72 6.85 -17.80
C VAL A 104 6.79 6.88 -16.70
N THR A 105 6.49 7.50 -15.58
CA THR A 105 7.26 7.38 -14.34
C THR A 105 6.30 7.10 -13.20
N VAL A 106 6.49 6.01 -12.46
CA VAL A 106 5.58 5.58 -11.39
C VAL A 106 6.29 5.52 -10.05
N VAL A 107 5.60 5.97 -9.00
CA VAL A 107 5.95 5.68 -7.61
C VAL A 107 4.76 4.97 -6.98
N ALA A 108 4.99 3.81 -6.39
CA ALA A 108 3.98 3.04 -5.68
C ALA A 108 4.49 2.58 -4.31
N PHE A 109 3.59 2.46 -3.34
CA PHE A 109 3.93 2.01 -1.99
C PHE A 109 2.75 1.33 -1.29
N GLN A 110 3.09 0.47 -0.31
CA GLN A 110 2.13 -0.21 0.56
C GLN A 110 2.30 0.29 1.97
N SER A 111 1.20 0.69 2.59
CA SER A 111 1.21 0.99 4.02
C SER A 111 -0.08 0.55 4.69
N PRO A 112 -0.04 0.22 5.99
CA PRO A 112 -1.27 0.06 6.77
C PRO A 112 -1.99 1.41 6.84
N TYR A 113 -3.32 1.38 6.75
CA TYR A 113 -4.09 2.61 6.88
C TYR A 113 -4.13 3.08 8.34
N ILE A 114 -3.52 4.25 8.59
CA ILE A 114 -3.50 4.88 9.92
C ILE A 114 -4.48 6.05 9.97
N SER A 115 -4.37 6.97 9.00
CA SER A 115 -5.27 8.10 8.85
C SER A 115 -5.18 8.68 7.44
N ARG A 116 -6.22 9.40 7.02
CA ARG A 116 -6.24 10.12 5.74
C ARG A 116 -5.04 11.06 5.61
N GLN A 117 -4.75 11.83 6.65
CA GLN A 117 -3.63 12.77 6.65
C GLN A 117 -2.28 12.07 6.48
N ASN A 118 -2.08 10.92 7.14
CA ASN A 118 -0.82 10.18 6.99
C ASN A 118 -0.61 9.73 5.53
N LEU A 119 -1.65 9.16 4.91
CA LEU A 119 -1.59 8.71 3.52
C LEU A 119 -1.33 9.87 2.55
N ILE A 120 -1.98 11.02 2.77
CA ILE A 120 -1.73 12.25 1.99
C ILE A 120 -0.27 12.70 2.13
N GLN A 121 0.27 12.72 3.35
CA GLN A 121 1.66 13.10 3.57
C GLN A 121 2.63 12.11 2.91
N GLU A 122 2.33 10.82 2.94
CA GLU A 122 3.12 9.79 2.27
C GLU A 122 3.15 10.00 0.74
N VAL A 123 2.00 10.30 0.12
CA VAL A 123 1.92 10.67 -1.30
C VAL A 123 2.72 11.94 -1.59
N LEU A 124 2.59 12.98 -0.76
CA LEU A 124 3.33 14.23 -0.99
C LEU A 124 4.85 14.04 -0.85
N LYS A 125 5.31 13.17 0.04
CA LYS A 125 6.74 12.83 0.18
C LYS A 125 7.35 12.22 -1.09
N THR A 126 6.55 11.65 -1.98
CA THR A 126 7.02 11.16 -3.30
C THR A 126 7.52 12.28 -4.21
N ASN A 127 7.22 13.55 -3.90
CA ASN A 127 7.61 14.71 -4.68
C ASN A 127 7.13 14.68 -6.15
N MET A 128 6.14 13.85 -6.49
CA MET A 128 5.58 13.84 -7.84
C MET A 128 4.88 15.17 -8.19
N HIS A 129 4.40 15.90 -7.19
CA HIS A 129 3.74 17.21 -7.34
C HIS A 129 4.70 18.34 -7.70
N ILE A 130 6.00 18.22 -7.42
CA ILE A 130 7.00 19.26 -7.76
C ILE A 130 7.48 19.18 -9.22
N ASN A 131 6.99 18.21 -10.00
CA ASN A 131 7.33 18.10 -11.42
C ASN A 131 6.95 19.40 -12.17
N SER A 132 7.97 20.09 -12.66
CA SER A 132 7.87 21.40 -13.32
C SER A 132 7.40 21.35 -14.77
N ASN A 133 7.31 20.16 -15.37
CA ASN A 133 6.85 19.99 -16.73
C ASN A 133 5.34 20.30 -16.84
N LYS A 134 4.99 21.30 -17.64
CA LYS A 134 3.61 21.76 -17.83
C LYS A 134 2.75 20.77 -18.65
N ASN A 135 3.40 19.92 -19.46
CA ASN A 135 2.72 18.93 -20.30
C ASN A 135 2.58 17.57 -19.60
N ALA A 136 3.10 17.44 -18.37
CA ALA A 136 2.95 16.23 -17.58
C ALA A 136 1.48 16.04 -17.18
N GLN A 137 0.93 14.88 -17.54
CA GLN A 137 -0.32 14.38 -16.97
C GLN A 137 0.02 13.51 -15.76
N PHE A 138 -0.95 13.37 -14.85
CA PHE A 138 -0.81 12.60 -13.63
C PHE A 138 -1.89 11.54 -13.54
N ALA A 139 -1.57 10.42 -12.90
CA ALA A 139 -2.55 9.40 -12.58
C ALA A 139 -2.37 8.98 -11.13
N LEU A 140 -3.48 8.74 -10.45
CA LEU A 140 -3.49 8.26 -9.07
C LEU A 140 -4.50 7.13 -8.98
N SER A 141 -4.08 6.03 -8.36
CA SER A 141 -4.96 4.94 -8.01
C SER A 141 -4.68 4.47 -6.60
N ILE A 142 -5.74 4.11 -5.90
CA ILE A 142 -5.68 3.50 -4.57
C ILE A 142 -6.43 2.17 -4.64
N HIS A 143 -5.78 1.13 -4.14
CA HIS A 143 -6.38 -0.17 -3.87
C HIS A 143 -6.34 -0.39 -2.36
N ILE A 144 -7.46 -0.84 -1.80
CA ILE A 144 -7.58 -1.08 -0.37
C ILE A 144 -7.82 -2.58 -0.21
N GLN A 145 -6.89 -3.24 0.48
CA GLN A 145 -6.98 -4.65 0.80
C GLN A 145 -7.51 -4.81 2.22
N PRO A 146 -8.74 -5.33 2.41
CA PRO A 146 -9.26 -5.58 3.74
C PRO A 146 -8.58 -6.81 4.37
N PHE A 147 -8.32 -6.71 5.67
CA PHE A 147 -7.95 -7.81 6.54
C PHE A 147 -9.07 -8.01 7.57
N VAL A 148 -8.80 -8.80 8.61
CA VAL A 148 -9.74 -9.03 9.70
C VAL A 148 -9.83 -7.83 10.64
N ASN A 149 -10.98 -7.64 11.28
CA ASN A 149 -11.19 -6.68 12.37
C ASN A 149 -10.90 -5.22 12.00
N ASN A 150 -11.40 -4.77 10.84
CA ASN A 150 -11.26 -3.41 10.32
C ASN A 150 -9.81 -2.97 10.06
N LEU A 151 -8.87 -3.92 10.02
CA LEU A 151 -7.53 -3.66 9.54
C LEU A 151 -7.55 -3.63 8.02
N ILE A 152 -6.98 -2.60 7.42
CA ILE A 152 -6.91 -2.46 5.97
C ILE A 152 -5.50 -2.01 5.58
N SER A 153 -5.00 -2.53 4.46
CA SER A 153 -3.79 -2.03 3.83
C SER A 153 -4.14 -1.18 2.62
N CYS A 154 -3.45 -0.05 2.49
CA CYS A 154 -3.55 0.83 1.34
C CYS A 154 -2.37 0.61 0.41
N SER A 155 -2.71 0.38 -0.84
CA SER A 155 -1.84 0.27 -1.98
C SER A 155 -2.02 1.52 -2.83
N VAL A 156 -1.01 2.37 -2.91
CA VAL A 156 -1.12 3.66 -3.61
C VAL A 156 -0.10 3.70 -4.75
N ALA A 157 -0.55 4.08 -5.95
CA ALA A 157 0.33 4.38 -7.06
C ALA A 157 0.04 5.77 -7.62
N ILE A 158 1.10 6.53 -7.84
CA ILE A 158 1.08 7.81 -8.53
C ILE A 158 2.01 7.77 -9.73
N ALA A 159 1.52 8.20 -10.88
CA ALA A 159 2.28 8.24 -12.12
C ALA A 159 2.35 9.65 -12.70
N SER A 160 3.48 9.98 -13.31
CA SER A 160 3.64 11.11 -14.22
C SER A 160 3.77 10.57 -15.64
N LEU A 161 3.03 11.18 -16.56
CA LEU A 161 2.90 10.76 -17.95
C LEU A 161 3.30 11.92 -18.84
N LEU A 162 4.33 11.73 -19.65
CA LEU A 162 4.78 12.70 -20.64
C LEU A 162 4.49 12.16 -22.03
N PRO A 163 3.64 12.82 -22.84
CA PRO A 163 3.42 12.40 -24.23
C PRO A 163 4.76 12.33 -24.98
N LYS A 164 4.99 11.23 -25.71
CA LYS A 164 6.23 11.03 -26.50
C LYS A 164 6.28 11.92 -27.74
N HIS A 165 5.11 12.31 -28.25
CA HIS A 165 4.97 13.18 -29.41
C HIS A 165 4.25 14.46 -28.98
N LEU A 166 5.06 15.48 -28.67
CA LEU A 166 4.67 16.89 -28.55
C LEU A 166 5.78 17.75 -29.16
#